data_AF-A0A951W5Q4-F1
#
_entry.id   AF-A0A951W5Q4-F1
#
_cell.length_a   1.000
_cell.length_b   1.000
_cell.length_c   1.000
_cell.angle_alpha   90.00
_cell.angle_beta   90.00
_cell.angle_gamma   90.00
#
_symmetry.space_group_name_H-M   'P 1'
#
loop_
_entity.id
_entity.type
_entity.pdbx_description
1 polymer ?
#
loop_
_entity_poly.entity_id
_entity_poly.type
_entity_poly.pdbx_seq_one_letter_code
_entity_poly.pdbx_strand_id
1 'polypeptide(L)'
;MNMRKLEDKELVSLYVDGNEKAFEILLNRHKSRIYNYIFMKIRDKALAQDIFQEAFIKIINTIKRGNYNEQGKFLPWAMRIAHNLMIDYFRKSNKVKMISESSSKNEEFSIFQVLEVKDNNIQDEIVYEELVNQMIDLIDHLPENQSGILKMRIFQEMSFKDIAEKENISINTALGRMRYALINIRKLIEKHDLVTSL
;
A
#
# COMPACT_ATOMS: atom_id res chain seq x y z
N MET A 1 1.48 -14.33 29.32
CA MET A 1 1.10 -14.46 27.90
C MET A 1 2.06 -13.62 27.06
N ASN A 2 2.69 -14.19 26.03
CA ASN A 2 3.63 -13.43 25.20
C ASN A 2 2.86 -12.66 24.11
N MET A 3 2.57 -11.38 24.36
CA MET A 3 1.80 -10.53 23.45
C MET A 3 2.43 -10.37 22.06
N ARG A 4 3.76 -10.58 21.92
CA ARG A 4 4.44 -10.47 20.62
C ARG A 4 4.04 -11.56 19.63
N LYS A 5 3.52 -12.70 20.11
CA LYS A 5 3.05 -13.83 19.27
C LYS A 5 1.59 -13.71 18.87
N LEU A 6 0.87 -12.73 19.39
CA LEU A 6 -0.54 -12.52 19.08
C LEU A 6 -0.70 -11.97 17.66
N GLU A 7 -1.78 -12.39 17.01
CA GLU A 7 -2.23 -11.84 15.75
C GLU A 7 -2.67 -10.39 15.92
N ASP A 8 -2.65 -9.62 14.83
CA ASP A 8 -3.08 -8.22 14.84
C ASP A 8 -4.50 -8.05 15.39
N LYS A 9 -5.41 -8.99 15.10
CA LYS A 9 -6.80 -8.95 15.59
C LYS A 9 -6.87 -9.02 17.13
N GLU A 10 -6.02 -9.83 17.74
CA GLU A 10 -5.98 -10.04 19.19
C GLU A 10 -5.36 -8.83 19.88
N LEU A 11 -4.30 -8.27 19.29
CA LEU A 11 -3.68 -7.03 19.77
C LEU A 11 -4.64 -5.84 19.72
N VAL A 12 -5.45 -5.74 18.66
CA VAL A 12 -6.50 -4.72 18.55
C VAL A 12 -7.56 -4.92 19.64
N SER A 13 -8.04 -6.15 19.85
CA SER A 13 -9.03 -6.43 20.91
C SER A 13 -8.50 -6.01 22.29
N LEU A 14 -7.30 -6.45 22.63
CA LEU A 14 -6.67 -6.09 23.91
C LEU A 14 -6.50 -4.58 24.07
N TYR A 15 -6.19 -3.87 22.98
CA TYR A 15 -6.07 -2.42 23.02
C TYR A 15 -7.42 -1.72 23.24
N VAL A 16 -8.49 -2.18 22.59
CA VAL A 16 -9.86 -1.68 22.82
C VAL A 16 -10.28 -1.90 24.28
N ASP A 17 -9.85 -3.01 24.89
CA ASP A 17 -10.09 -3.33 26.30
C ASP A 17 -9.19 -2.53 27.29
N GLY A 18 -8.39 -1.59 26.79
CA GLY A 18 -7.58 -0.66 27.59
C GLY A 18 -6.11 -1.05 27.76
N ASN A 19 -5.61 -2.10 27.09
CA ASN A 19 -4.21 -2.48 27.15
C ASN A 19 -3.36 -1.68 26.15
N GLU A 20 -2.86 -0.53 26.57
CA GLU A 20 -2.00 0.35 25.75
C GLU A 20 -0.75 -0.35 25.18
N LYS A 21 -0.19 -1.34 25.90
CA LYS A 21 0.97 -2.11 25.42
C LYS A 21 0.64 -2.96 24.19
N ALA A 22 -0.62 -3.38 24.04
CA ALA A 22 -1.03 -4.16 22.87
C ALA A 22 -0.94 -3.31 21.59
N PHE A 23 -1.30 -2.03 21.68
CA PHE A 23 -1.14 -1.10 20.57
C PHE A 23 0.32 -0.81 20.25
N GLU A 24 1.17 -0.63 21.26
CA GLU A 24 2.61 -0.44 21.04
C GLU A 24 3.22 -1.59 20.23
N ILE A 25 2.87 -2.84 20.55
CA ILE A 25 3.35 -4.03 19.83
C ILE A 25 2.83 -4.03 18.38
N LEU A 26 1.54 -3.79 18.21
CA LEU A 26 0.89 -3.71 16.89
C LEU A 26 1.54 -2.62 16.01
N LEU A 27 1.79 -1.45 16.59
CA LEU A 27 2.40 -0.32 15.91
C LEU A 27 3.84 -0.60 15.53
N ASN A 28 4.65 -1.08 16.49
CA ASN A 28 6.05 -1.41 16.24
C ASN A 28 6.23 -2.48 15.16
N ARG A 29 5.26 -3.39 15.02
CA ARG A 29 5.24 -4.42 13.96
C ARG A 29 5.08 -3.82 12.56
N HIS A 30 4.35 -2.70 12.43
CA HIS A 30 3.94 -2.15 11.13
C HIS A 30 4.54 -0.78 10.80
N LYS A 31 5.20 -0.11 11.76
CA LYS A 31 5.69 1.26 11.62
C LYS A 31 6.64 1.47 10.44
N SER A 32 7.59 0.56 10.23
CA SER A 32 8.59 0.70 9.16
C SER A 32 7.92 0.64 7.79
N ARG A 33 6.97 -0.27 7.60
CA ARG A 33 6.22 -0.41 6.34
C ARG A 33 5.42 0.84 6.01
N ILE A 34 4.70 1.38 6.99
CA ILE A 34 3.88 2.59 6.81
C ILE A 34 4.78 3.80 6.53
N TYR A 35 5.86 3.98 7.30
CA TYR A 35 6.80 5.09 7.10
C TYR A 35 7.50 5.02 5.75
N ASN A 36 8.07 3.85 5.40
CA ASN A 36 8.79 3.66 4.15
C ASN A 36 7.88 3.89 2.94
N TYR A 37 6.63 3.44 3.01
CA TYR A 37 5.64 3.72 1.97
C TYR A 37 5.42 5.22 1.76
N ILE A 38 5.24 5.98 2.85
CA ILE A 38 5.07 7.43 2.80
C ILE A 38 6.34 8.09 2.23
N PHE A 39 7.50 7.72 2.76
CA PHE A 39 8.79 8.28 2.37
C PHE A 39 9.12 8.02 0.90
N MET A 40 8.87 6.80 0.38
CA MET A 40 9.10 6.47 -1.03
C MET A 40 8.27 7.33 -1.99
N LYS A 41 7.07 7.76 -1.56
CA LYS A 41 6.17 8.57 -2.38
C LYS A 41 6.46 10.06 -2.30
N ILE A 42 6.91 10.54 -1.16
CA ILE A 42 7.12 11.97 -0.91
C ILE A 42 8.56 12.39 -1.15
N ARG A 43 9.53 11.51 -0.85
CA ARG A 43 10.98 11.76 -0.93
C ARG A 43 11.46 12.97 -0.11
N ASP A 44 10.67 13.39 0.89
CA ASP A 44 11.03 14.38 1.92
C ASP A 44 10.89 13.74 3.30
N LYS A 45 11.97 13.75 4.08
CA LYS A 45 12.03 13.08 5.39
C LYS A 45 11.16 13.76 6.45
N ALA A 46 11.14 15.09 6.48
CA ALA A 46 10.39 15.85 7.47
C ALA A 46 8.90 15.70 7.22
N LEU A 47 8.48 15.89 5.97
CA LEU A 47 7.09 15.74 5.58
C LEU A 47 6.58 14.30 5.72
N ALA A 48 7.39 13.30 5.36
CA ALA A 48 7.03 11.91 5.58
C ALA A 48 6.81 11.60 7.07
N GLN A 49 7.63 12.18 7.95
CA GLN A 49 7.48 12.04 9.40
C GLN A 49 6.19 12.68 9.91
N ASP A 50 5.81 13.86 9.40
CA ASP A 50 4.58 14.55 9.78
C ASP A 50 3.33 13.73 9.38
N ILE A 51 3.28 13.27 8.13
CA ILE A 51 2.16 12.46 7.63
C ILE A 51 2.07 11.13 8.38
N PHE A 52 3.21 10.51 8.68
CA PHE A 52 3.25 9.29 9.45
C PHE A 52 2.69 9.47 10.88
N GLN A 53 3.05 10.56 11.55
CA GLN A 53 2.49 10.89 12.87
C GLN A 53 0.98 11.14 12.80
N GLU A 54 0.50 11.88 11.79
CA GLU A 54 -0.93 12.09 11.59
C GLU A 54 -1.68 10.77 11.34
N ALA A 55 -1.09 9.86 10.54
CA ALA A 55 -1.65 8.54 10.28
C ALA A 55 -1.81 7.75 11.59
N PHE A 56 -0.80 7.78 12.45
CA PHE A 56 -0.83 7.08 13.74
C PHE A 56 -1.89 7.65 14.68
N ILE A 57 -2.01 8.97 14.77
CA ILE A 57 -3.06 9.62 15.56
C ILE A 57 -4.45 9.19 15.04
N LYS A 58 -4.66 9.18 13.71
CA LYS A 58 -5.93 8.71 13.11
C LYS A 58 -6.20 7.24 13.40
N ILE A 59 -5.19 6.39 13.36
CA ILE A 59 -5.29 4.96 13.69
C ILE A 59 -5.75 4.77 15.15
N ILE A 60 -5.03 5.39 16.09
CA ILE A 60 -5.33 5.36 17.53
C ILE A 60 -6.76 5.78 17.79
N ASN A 61 -7.15 6.95 17.26
CA ASN A 61 -8.46 7.53 17.49
C ASN A 61 -9.58 6.67 16.90
N THR A 62 -9.37 6.11 15.71
CA THR A 62 -10.37 5.25 15.07
C THR A 62 -10.62 3.97 15.86
N ILE A 63 -9.55 3.33 16.36
CA ILE A 63 -9.68 2.10 17.16
C ILE A 63 -10.33 2.41 18.51
N LYS A 64 -9.87 3.45 19.23
CA LYS A 64 -10.44 3.84 20.54
C LYS A 64 -11.92 4.23 20.47
N ARG A 65 -12.38 4.75 19.34
CA ARG A 65 -13.80 5.09 19.10
C ARG A 65 -14.66 3.86 18.74
N GLY A 66 -14.07 2.66 18.64
CA GLY A 66 -14.79 1.46 18.22
C GLY A 66 -15.15 1.41 16.73
N ASN A 67 -14.56 2.28 15.91
CA ASN A 67 -14.88 2.40 14.48
C ASN A 67 -14.02 1.48 13.59
N TYR A 68 -13.19 0.62 14.17
CA TYR A 68 -12.38 -0.35 13.45
C TYR A 68 -13.14 -1.68 13.30
N ASN A 69 -13.45 -2.08 12.07
CA ASN A 69 -14.24 -3.28 11.76
C ASN A 69 -13.56 -4.26 10.78
N GLU A 70 -12.27 -4.10 10.52
CA GLU A 70 -11.53 -4.80 9.45
C GLU A 70 -11.02 -6.21 9.85
N GLN A 71 -11.43 -6.73 11.01
CA GLN A 71 -11.26 -8.12 11.47
C GLN A 71 -9.92 -8.81 11.06
N GLY A 72 -8.80 -8.25 11.52
CA GLY A 72 -7.46 -8.83 11.27
C GLY A 72 -6.72 -8.28 10.05
N LYS A 73 -7.33 -7.38 9.26
CA LYS A 73 -6.67 -6.67 8.15
C LYS A 73 -6.10 -5.31 8.59
N PHE A 74 -5.39 -5.28 9.73
CA PHE A 74 -4.90 -4.03 10.30
C PHE A 74 -3.95 -3.28 9.36
N LEU A 75 -2.92 -3.94 8.84
CA LEU A 75 -1.93 -3.29 7.98
C LEU A 75 -2.55 -2.69 6.70
N PRO A 76 -3.36 -3.41 5.91
CA PRO A 76 -4.07 -2.83 4.77
C PRO A 76 -4.93 -1.61 5.14
N TRP A 77 -5.59 -1.64 6.30
CA TRP A 77 -6.36 -0.50 6.81
C TRP A 77 -5.49 0.69 7.20
N ALA A 78 -4.37 0.46 7.90
CA ALA A 78 -3.42 1.51 8.28
C ALA A 78 -2.77 2.16 7.03
N MET A 79 -2.44 1.37 6.02
CA MET A 79 -1.89 1.85 4.74
C MET A 79 -2.88 2.76 3.99
N ARG A 80 -4.18 2.46 4.06
CA ARG A 80 -5.24 3.31 3.48
C ARG A 80 -5.31 4.68 4.16
N ILE A 81 -5.20 4.72 5.48
CA ILE A 81 -5.12 5.97 6.24
C ILE A 81 -3.92 6.80 5.80
N ALA A 82 -2.73 6.19 5.72
CA ALA A 82 -1.51 6.86 5.28
C ALA A 82 -1.61 7.38 3.84
N HIS A 83 -2.17 6.58 2.93
CA HIS A 83 -2.39 6.96 1.54
C HIS A 83 -3.30 8.19 1.43
N ASN A 84 -4.45 8.17 2.09
CA ASN A 84 -5.41 9.28 2.06
C ASN A 84 -4.78 10.59 2.57
N LEU A 85 -3.94 10.50 3.61
CA LEU A 85 -3.21 11.67 4.12
C LEU A 85 -2.21 12.23 3.11
N MET A 86 -1.49 11.37 2.39
CA MET A 86 -0.60 11.82 1.31
C MET A 86 -1.37 12.52 0.20
N ILE A 87 -2.49 11.94 -0.24
CA ILE A 87 -3.35 12.55 -1.27
C ILE A 87 -3.89 13.90 -0.80
N ASP A 88 -4.37 14.00 0.43
CA ASP A 88 -4.83 15.25 1.03
C ASP A 88 -3.71 16.30 1.08
N TYR A 89 -2.49 15.89 1.41
CA TYR A 89 -1.33 16.78 1.42
C TYR A 89 -1.00 17.29 0.01
N PHE A 90 -0.92 16.42 -1.00
CA PHE A 90 -0.64 16.80 -2.39
C PHE A 90 -1.75 17.70 -2.96
N ARG A 91 -3.00 17.47 -2.57
CA ARG A 91 -4.14 18.32 -2.95
C ARG A 91 -4.06 19.72 -2.35
N LYS A 92 -3.51 19.88 -1.15
CA LYS A 92 -3.35 21.18 -0.47
C LYS A 92 -2.10 21.94 -0.91
N SER A 93 -1.03 21.25 -1.26
CA SER A 93 0.28 21.85 -1.57
C SER A 93 0.39 22.38 -3.01
N ASN A 94 -0.51 22.01 -3.93
CA ASN A 94 -0.38 22.37 -5.34
C ASN A 94 -1.71 22.75 -6.02
N LYS A 95 -1.71 23.86 -6.77
CA LYS A 95 -2.65 24.18 -7.89
C LYS A 95 -2.47 23.20 -9.08
N VAL A 96 -2.02 21.97 -8.82
CA VAL A 96 -1.85 20.95 -9.85
C VAL A 96 -3.14 20.15 -9.92
N LYS A 97 -3.70 20.07 -11.13
CA LYS A 97 -4.77 19.16 -11.50
C LYS A 97 -4.37 17.71 -11.18
N MET A 98 -4.49 17.28 -9.93
CA MET A 98 -4.84 15.89 -9.66
C MET A 98 -6.36 15.81 -9.82
N ILE A 99 -6.78 15.39 -11.01
CA ILE A 99 -8.17 15.16 -11.37
C ILE A 99 -8.69 14.03 -10.47
N SER A 100 -9.41 14.43 -9.41
CA SER A 100 -10.43 13.66 -8.71
C SER A 100 -10.18 12.14 -8.56
N GLU A 101 -9.35 11.72 -7.60
CA GLU A 101 -9.46 10.39 -6.97
C GLU A 101 -10.58 10.36 -5.90
N SER A 102 -11.24 11.49 -5.65
CA SER A 102 -12.42 11.53 -4.80
C SER A 102 -13.66 11.08 -5.58
N SER A 103 -13.95 9.78 -5.59
CA SER A 103 -15.30 9.19 -5.44
C SER A 103 -15.33 7.69 -5.74
N SER A 104 -14.74 6.87 -4.87
CA SER A 104 -15.32 5.54 -4.65
C SER A 104 -14.92 4.98 -3.29
N LYS A 105 -15.88 4.97 -2.36
CA LYS A 105 -15.77 4.27 -1.06
C LYS A 105 -15.53 2.75 -1.20
N ASN A 106 -15.45 2.23 -2.43
CA ASN A 106 -15.30 0.80 -2.75
C ASN A 106 -14.03 0.49 -3.57
N GLU A 107 -13.16 1.47 -3.84
CA GLU A 107 -11.92 1.29 -4.63
C GLU A 107 -10.77 0.58 -3.87
N GLU A 108 -10.97 0.30 -2.58
CA GLU A 108 -9.96 -0.23 -1.65
C GLU A 108 -9.83 -1.76 -1.61
N PHE A 109 -10.29 -2.47 -2.65
CA PHE A 109 -10.02 -3.91 -2.73
C PHE A 109 -8.53 -4.17 -3.01
N SER A 110 -7.77 -4.34 -1.92
CA SER A 110 -6.74 -5.37 -1.81
C SER A 110 -5.39 -5.13 -2.50
N ILE A 111 -5.09 -3.97 -3.11
CA ILE A 111 -3.70 -3.70 -3.59
C ILE A 111 -2.67 -3.86 -2.46
N PHE A 112 -2.99 -3.37 -1.26
CA PHE A 112 -2.14 -3.49 -0.08
C PHE A 112 -2.16 -4.87 0.60
N GLN A 113 -3.13 -5.73 0.28
CA GLN A 113 -3.13 -7.12 0.74
C GLN A 113 -2.26 -8.01 -0.16
N VAL A 114 -2.08 -7.62 -1.43
CA VAL A 114 -1.24 -8.35 -2.38
C VAL A 114 0.24 -7.99 -2.19
N LEU A 115 0.53 -6.73 -1.84
CA LEU A 115 1.88 -6.20 -1.59
C LEU A 115 2.36 -6.47 -0.16
N GLU A 116 2.63 -7.73 0.18
CA GLU A 116 3.51 -8.05 1.32
C GLU A 116 4.96 -7.80 0.91
N VAL A 117 5.40 -6.55 1.01
CA VAL A 117 6.80 -6.19 0.80
C VAL A 117 7.57 -6.63 2.06
N LYS A 118 8.49 -7.60 1.90
CA LYS A 118 9.51 -7.92 2.92
C LYS A 118 10.44 -6.70 3.06
N ASP A 119 10.79 -6.39 4.31
CA ASP A 119 11.67 -5.26 4.66
C ASP A 119 12.99 -5.34 3.89
N ASN A 120 13.25 -4.38 3.01
CA ASN A 120 14.59 -4.15 2.48
C ASN A 120 15.08 -2.76 2.95
N ASN A 121 16.29 -2.77 3.50
CA ASN A 121 17.00 -1.61 4.02
C ASN A 121 17.58 -0.74 2.88
N ILE A 122 18.01 0.46 3.25
CA ILE A 122 18.40 1.62 2.42
C ILE A 122 19.72 1.43 1.62
N GLN A 123 20.09 0.21 1.18
CA GLN A 123 21.39 -0.05 0.55
C GLN A 123 21.37 -0.16 -1.00
N ASP A 124 20.24 0.16 -1.64
CA ASP A 124 19.89 -0.36 -2.98
C ASP A 124 19.76 0.72 -4.08
N GLU A 125 20.86 1.28 -4.60
CA GLU A 125 20.78 2.03 -5.88
C GLU A 125 21.16 1.14 -7.07
N ILE A 126 22.25 0.37 -6.98
CA ILE A 126 22.65 -0.59 -8.02
C ILE A 126 21.68 -1.78 -8.09
N VAL A 127 21.22 -2.25 -6.92
CA VAL A 127 20.22 -3.33 -6.78
C VAL A 127 18.86 -2.91 -7.35
N TYR A 128 18.55 -1.61 -7.32
CA TYR A 128 17.28 -1.08 -7.81
C TYR A 128 17.17 -1.14 -9.33
N GLU A 129 18.20 -0.79 -10.08
CA GLU A 129 18.17 -0.88 -11.54
C GLU A 129 18.03 -2.32 -12.03
N GLU A 130 18.73 -3.27 -11.40
CA GLU A 130 18.64 -4.68 -11.74
C GLU A 130 17.26 -5.27 -11.39
N LEU A 131 16.71 -4.90 -10.23
CA LEU A 131 15.36 -5.28 -9.82
C LEU A 131 14.28 -4.69 -10.74
N VAL A 132 14.45 -3.44 -11.18
CA VAL A 132 13.54 -2.79 -12.12
C VAL A 132 13.57 -3.49 -13.47
N ASN A 133 14.74 -3.86 -13.99
CA ASN A 133 14.85 -4.61 -15.24
C ASN A 133 14.19 -5.99 -15.13
N GLN A 134 14.40 -6.72 -14.03
CA GLN A 134 13.71 -7.98 -13.77
C GLN A 134 12.18 -7.79 -13.68
N MET A 135 11.70 -6.72 -13.04
CA MET A 135 10.27 -6.42 -13.03
C MET A 135 9.70 -6.12 -14.41
N ILE A 136 10.44 -5.41 -15.27
CA ILE A 136 10.03 -5.12 -16.66
C ILE A 136 9.88 -6.42 -17.45
N ASP A 137 10.87 -7.32 -17.35
CA ASP A 137 10.81 -8.63 -18.00
C ASP A 137 9.62 -9.46 -17.51
N LEU A 138 9.32 -9.42 -16.21
CA LEU A 138 8.16 -10.11 -15.64
C LEU A 138 6.82 -9.55 -16.15
N ILE A 139 6.73 -8.24 -16.35
CA ILE A 139 5.51 -7.60 -16.88
C ILE A 139 5.19 -8.13 -18.28
N ASP A 140 6.20 -8.44 -19.10
CA ASP A 140 6.00 -8.96 -20.45
C ASP A 140 5.52 -10.42 -20.48
N HIS A 141 5.63 -11.15 -19.37
CA HIS A 141 5.06 -12.49 -19.21
C HIS A 141 3.60 -12.47 -18.74
N LEU A 142 3.05 -11.30 -18.40
CA LEU A 142 1.64 -11.19 -18.03
C LEU A 142 0.73 -11.16 -19.27
N PRO A 143 -0.52 -11.63 -19.13
CA PRO A 143 -1.57 -11.37 -20.12
C PRO A 143 -1.67 -9.88 -20.48
N GLU A 144 -1.92 -9.57 -21.74
CA GLU A 144 -1.92 -8.19 -22.28
C GLU A 144 -2.83 -7.22 -21.49
N ASN A 145 -3.99 -7.70 -21.05
CA ASN A 145 -4.92 -6.91 -20.26
C ASN A 145 -4.41 -6.60 -18.83
N GLN A 146 -3.45 -7.36 -18.31
CA GLN A 146 -2.80 -7.18 -17.01
C GLN A 146 -1.51 -6.36 -17.13
N SER A 147 -0.68 -6.64 -18.15
CA SER A 147 0.53 -5.84 -18.42
C SER A 147 0.16 -4.42 -18.84
N GLY A 148 -0.87 -4.25 -19.67
CA GLY A 148 -1.33 -2.95 -20.15
C GLY A 148 -1.75 -2.02 -19.01
N ILE A 149 -2.52 -2.53 -18.04
CA ILE A 149 -2.94 -1.71 -16.89
C ILE A 149 -1.77 -1.33 -15.97
N LEU A 150 -0.82 -2.24 -15.76
CA LEU A 150 0.40 -1.93 -15.02
C LEU A 150 1.22 -0.86 -15.73
N LYS A 151 1.41 -0.98 -17.04
CA LYS A 151 2.16 -0.02 -17.83
C LYS A 151 1.53 1.38 -17.77
N MET A 152 0.20 1.46 -17.90
CA MET A 152 -0.53 2.73 -17.77
C MET A 152 -0.47 3.31 -16.36
N ARG A 153 -0.55 2.48 -15.31
CA ARG A 153 -0.52 2.97 -13.93
C ARG A 153 0.88 3.39 -13.49
N ILE A 154 1.92 2.68 -13.90
CA ILE A 154 3.29 2.88 -13.42
C ILE A 154 4.08 3.83 -14.31
N PHE A 155 4.04 3.68 -15.63
CA PHE A 155 4.85 4.49 -16.55
C PHE A 155 4.12 5.74 -17.06
N GLN A 156 2.79 5.70 -17.12
CA GLN A 156 1.97 6.83 -17.60
C GLN A 156 1.24 7.55 -16.47
N GLU A 157 1.43 7.12 -15.21
CA GLU A 157 0.83 7.68 -13.99
C GLU A 157 -0.70 7.87 -14.06
N MET A 158 -1.39 7.09 -14.89
CA MET A 158 -2.83 7.24 -15.10
C MET A 158 -3.64 6.79 -13.87
N SER A 159 -4.76 7.47 -13.60
CA SER A 159 -5.74 6.98 -12.61
C SER A 159 -6.50 5.75 -13.14
N PHE A 160 -7.06 4.93 -12.25
CA PHE A 160 -7.93 3.82 -12.70
C PHE A 160 -9.16 4.32 -13.46
N LYS A 161 -9.60 5.54 -13.18
CA LYS A 161 -10.66 6.20 -13.92
C LYS A 161 -10.20 6.56 -15.34
N ASP A 162 -9.02 7.18 -15.49
CA ASP A 162 -8.48 7.53 -16.82
C ASP A 162 -8.19 6.26 -17.63
N ILE A 163 -7.70 5.20 -16.98
CA ILE A 163 -7.50 3.90 -17.62
C ILE A 163 -8.84 3.32 -18.06
N ALA A 164 -9.85 3.36 -17.20
CA ALA A 164 -11.19 2.86 -17.52
C ALA A 164 -11.81 3.61 -18.70
N GLU A 165 -11.67 4.93 -18.74
CA GLU A 165 -12.12 5.77 -19.85
C GLU A 165 -11.33 5.48 -21.14
N LYS A 166 -9.99 5.42 -21.07
CA LYS A 166 -9.12 5.15 -22.22
C LYS A 166 -9.35 3.77 -22.84
N GLU A 167 -9.54 2.75 -22.00
CA GLU A 167 -9.75 1.37 -22.44
C GLU A 167 -11.23 1.05 -22.69
N ASN A 168 -12.13 2.01 -22.46
CA ASN A 168 -13.58 1.85 -22.55
C ASN A 168 -14.09 0.64 -21.73
N ILE A 169 -13.61 0.52 -20.48
CA ILE A 169 -13.99 -0.52 -19.52
C ILE A 169 -14.57 0.12 -18.24
N SER A 170 -15.21 -0.69 -17.39
CA SER A 170 -15.59 -0.20 -16.07
C SER A 170 -14.37 -0.01 -15.16
N ILE A 171 -14.44 0.93 -14.22
CA ILE A 171 -13.41 1.12 -13.20
C ILE A 171 -13.13 -0.17 -12.40
N ASN A 172 -14.17 -0.98 -12.16
CA ASN A 172 -14.04 -2.28 -11.50
C ASN A 172 -13.28 -3.29 -12.35
N THR A 173 -13.43 -3.25 -13.68
CA THR A 173 -12.65 -4.07 -14.60
C THR A 173 -11.19 -3.66 -14.58
N ALA A 174 -10.89 -2.35 -14.53
CA ALA A 174 -9.52 -1.86 -14.37
C ALA A 174 -8.92 -2.34 -13.04
N LEU A 175 -9.60 -2.11 -11.90
CA LEU A 175 -9.14 -2.59 -10.59
C LEU A 175 -8.93 -4.11 -10.57
N GLY A 176 -9.83 -4.88 -11.18
CA GLY A 176 -9.72 -6.33 -11.30
C GLY A 176 -8.48 -6.76 -12.10
N ARG A 177 -8.25 -6.15 -13.27
CA ARG A 177 -7.06 -6.40 -14.10
C ARG A 177 -5.76 -6.10 -13.33
N MET A 178 -5.71 -4.97 -12.62
CA MET A 178 -4.55 -4.60 -11.79
C MET A 178 -4.30 -5.63 -10.68
N ARG A 179 -5.36 -6.08 -9.99
CA ARG A 179 -5.25 -7.09 -8.95
C ARG A 179 -4.66 -8.40 -9.48
N TYR A 180 -5.17 -8.89 -10.61
CA TYR A 180 -4.64 -10.11 -11.22
C TYR A 180 -3.21 -9.95 -11.73
N ALA A 181 -2.87 -8.77 -12.25
CA ALA A 181 -1.51 -8.44 -12.67
C ALA A 181 -0.51 -8.57 -11.50
N LEU A 182 -0.84 -7.98 -10.34
CA LEU A 182 -0.01 -8.07 -9.14
C LEU A 182 0.09 -9.51 -8.59
N ILE A 183 -1.02 -10.25 -8.56
CA ILE A 183 -1.02 -11.65 -8.11
C ILE A 183 -0.14 -12.52 -9.01
N ASN A 184 -0.23 -12.33 -10.32
CA ASN A 184 0.53 -13.13 -11.28
C ASN A 184 2.01 -12.75 -11.29
N ILE A 185 2.36 -11.46 -11.14
CA ILE A 185 3.75 -11.04 -10.92
C ILE A 185 4.33 -11.74 -9.69
N ARG A 186 3.62 -11.76 -8.56
CA ARG A 186 4.10 -12.45 -7.35
C ARG A 186 4.35 -13.94 -7.60
N LYS A 187 3.44 -14.62 -8.29
CA LYS A 187 3.64 -16.04 -8.67
C LYS A 187 4.83 -16.24 -9.59
N LEU A 188 5.08 -15.32 -10.53
CA LEU A 188 6.23 -15.38 -11.42
C LEU A 188 7.53 -15.14 -10.65
N ILE A 189 7.56 -14.19 -9.71
CA ILE A 189 8.68 -13.96 -8.81
C ILE A 189 9.02 -15.23 -8.02
N GLU A 190 8.00 -15.88 -7.43
CA GLU A 190 8.17 -17.13 -6.68
C GLU A 190 8.62 -18.30 -7.58
N LYS A 191 8.13 -18.38 -8.83
CA LYS A 191 8.43 -19.46 -9.78
C LYS A 191 9.82 -19.34 -10.41
N HIS A 192 10.26 -18.12 -10.68
CA HIS A 192 11.57 -17.85 -11.27
C HIS A 192 12.69 -17.76 -10.22
N ASP A 193 12.38 -18.11 -8.96
CA ASP A 193 13.29 -17.97 -7.82
C ASP A 193 13.94 -16.58 -7.80
N LEU A 194 13.15 -15.56 -8.17
CA LEU A 194 13.46 -14.15 -7.94
C LEU A 194 13.24 -13.86 -6.45
N VAL A 195 13.78 -14.73 -5.61
CA VAL A 195 14.12 -14.41 -4.25
C VAL A 195 15.23 -13.40 -4.42
N THR A 196 14.92 -12.14 -4.07
CA THR A 196 15.84 -11.23 -3.40
C THR A 196 16.97 -12.03 -2.77
N SER A 197 18.06 -12.22 -3.50
CA SER A 197 19.29 -12.79 -2.97
C SER A 197 19.98 -11.68 -2.19
N LEU A 198 19.28 -11.19 -1.15
CA LEU A 198 19.72 -10.30 -0.09
C LEU A 198 18.86 -10.58 1.15
#